data_AF-A0A942K968-F1
#
_entry.id   AF-A0A942K968-F1
#
_cell.length_a   1.000
_cell.length_b   1.000
_cell.length_c   1.000
_cell.angle_alpha   90.00
_cell.angle_beta   90.00
_cell.angle_gamma   90.00
#
_symmetry.space_group_name_H-M   'P 1'
#
loop_
_entity.id
_entity.type
_entity.pdbx_description
1 polymer ?
#
loop_
_entity_poly.entity_id
_entity_poly.type
_entity_poly.pdbx_seq_one_letter_code
_entity_poly.pdbx_strand_id
1 'polypeptide(L)'
;MRKGRVPLEELARLPKFAFLTPAYRRDRVAFYWDKTGRFELYTLDLTTRELKQHTDGQAPKGLRAGFSWTRDDKAIIFAKDKDGDEQNNLFWLELASGEIRQLNDDPKTQEYVGEVHPDNRRLAVMSNRAGQMNLFALELKALAWQQLTDFKAPAFAGRWSTDGEWLAVVSNESDNLTNQDAYLVRHDGSETKKVFSVEEGSQDRLADWHPDGRRAAVTSDAGGSNRPGILDLQTGEVRWLGFEGIEERAVEFSRDGAWLLTIRNVEATLLPVLYEVESGEARSLNLPPGLSGTAWFVLDDSKFVLDHSATNRRLELLLYDLASDTTEVILPAEYGSLGPELFVTEEYVRYPSFDGQQVPALLYKPAEIEPGEKLPALVMVHGGPTWQFFRSFDPYAQFLVDRGHVVLQPNIRGSTGYGVAWRDANLKDWGGGDLEDVAAGAEFLKTLPYVDPERIGIFGGSFGGFITFLAVVKKPELFKIGVPWIGITDLHQLYEEDMEHFKYYFRQQMGDPEQDYQLWRDRSAIEFADRLKAKLLVIHGVNDPRCPVTQSRLFRDKLLALGKREGKAPEDDFEYHEFEDEGHGPSGDIQGTIRTYQLLADFLERRL
;
A
#
# COMPACT_ATOMS: atom_id res chain seq x y z
N MET A 1 4.20 -7.68 -31.41
CA MET A 1 5.00 -7.31 -30.23
C MET A 1 6.36 -7.98 -30.27
N ARG A 2 7.37 -7.47 -29.54
CA ARG A 2 8.60 -8.23 -29.28
C ARG A 2 8.21 -9.52 -28.55
N LYS A 3 8.81 -10.66 -28.93
CA LYS A 3 8.60 -11.91 -28.20
C LYS A 3 9.26 -11.73 -26.83
N GLY A 4 8.46 -11.70 -25.78
CA GLY A 4 8.97 -11.56 -24.41
C GLY A 4 10.04 -12.59 -24.12
N ARG A 5 11.12 -12.18 -23.46
CA ARG A 5 12.21 -13.06 -23.05
C ARG A 5 11.79 -13.89 -21.85
N VAL A 6 10.84 -13.39 -21.07
CA VAL A 6 10.34 -14.00 -19.84
C VAL A 6 9.00 -14.70 -20.13
N PRO A 7 8.90 -16.04 -19.92
CA PRO A 7 7.62 -16.72 -19.94
C PRO A 7 6.67 -16.10 -18.91
N LEU A 8 5.46 -15.75 -19.34
CA LEU A 8 4.46 -15.07 -18.53
C LEU A 8 4.20 -15.78 -17.21
N GLU A 9 4.04 -17.10 -17.30
CA GLU A 9 3.74 -17.96 -16.15
C GLU A 9 4.91 -17.99 -15.18
N GLU A 10 6.15 -18.03 -15.65
CA GLU A 10 7.33 -17.99 -14.77
C GLU A 10 7.41 -16.66 -14.02
N LEU A 11 7.14 -15.53 -14.69
CA LEU A 11 7.11 -14.20 -14.05
C LEU A 11 5.99 -14.09 -13.01
N ALA A 12 4.79 -14.57 -13.35
CA ALA A 12 3.65 -14.58 -12.45
C ALA A 12 3.86 -15.50 -11.24
N ARG A 13 4.72 -16.52 -11.37
CA ARG A 13 5.05 -17.47 -10.31
C ARG A 13 6.17 -17.01 -9.37
N LEU A 14 6.78 -15.87 -9.64
CA LEU A 14 7.83 -15.32 -8.81
C LEU A 14 7.29 -14.96 -7.42
N PRO A 15 7.79 -15.60 -6.34
CA PRO A 15 7.11 -15.55 -5.05
C PRO A 15 7.41 -14.26 -4.27
N LYS A 16 6.40 -13.65 -3.67
CA LYS A 16 6.42 -12.43 -2.89
C LYS A 16 6.26 -12.77 -1.41
N PHE A 17 6.95 -12.06 -0.55
CA PHE A 17 6.64 -12.07 0.88
C PHE A 17 6.32 -10.68 1.41
N ALA A 18 5.55 -10.62 2.50
CA ALA A 18 5.03 -9.38 3.07
C ALA A 18 4.79 -9.53 4.58
N PHE A 19 4.53 -8.39 5.26
CA PHE A 19 4.25 -8.32 6.70
C PHE A 19 5.35 -8.93 7.58
N LEU A 20 6.61 -8.59 7.29
CA LEU A 20 7.74 -8.99 8.12
C LEU A 20 7.58 -8.44 9.54
N THR A 21 7.36 -9.33 10.50
CA THR A 21 7.03 -8.97 11.89
C THR A 21 7.87 -9.80 12.87
N PRO A 22 8.78 -9.19 13.63
CA PRO A 22 9.54 -9.87 14.67
C PRO A 22 8.65 -10.41 15.80
N ALA A 23 9.04 -11.55 16.36
CA ALA A 23 8.53 -12.04 17.64
C ALA A 23 8.96 -11.12 18.79
N TYR A 24 8.29 -11.15 19.95
CA TYR A 24 8.62 -10.28 21.08
C TYR A 24 10.01 -10.56 21.67
N ARG A 25 10.45 -11.83 21.69
CA ARG A 25 11.84 -12.18 22.04
C ARG A 25 12.85 -11.75 20.99
N ARG A 26 12.39 -11.38 19.78
CA ARG A 26 13.19 -10.86 18.66
C ARG A 26 14.25 -11.84 18.13
N ASP A 27 14.12 -13.12 18.44
CA ASP A 27 14.97 -14.21 17.92
C ASP A 27 14.43 -14.78 16.59
N ARG A 28 13.19 -14.45 16.24
CA ARG A 28 12.47 -14.95 15.08
C ARG A 28 11.67 -13.83 14.41
N VAL A 29 11.38 -14.00 13.13
CA VAL A 29 10.42 -13.19 12.38
C VAL A 29 9.35 -14.09 11.79
N ALA A 30 8.14 -13.54 11.62
CA ALA A 30 7.09 -14.13 10.81
C ALA A 30 6.81 -13.25 9.60
N PHE A 31 6.30 -13.85 8.54
CA PHE A 31 5.89 -13.17 7.32
C PHE A 31 4.96 -14.07 6.50
N TYR A 32 4.16 -13.47 5.64
CA TYR A 32 3.45 -14.20 4.60
C TYR A 32 4.35 -14.39 3.40
N TRP A 33 4.32 -15.56 2.77
CA TRP A 33 5.06 -15.86 1.55
C TRP A 33 4.24 -16.75 0.64
N ASP A 34 4.15 -16.42 -0.65
CA ASP A 34 3.32 -17.14 -1.62
C ASP A 34 4.05 -18.23 -2.44
N LYS A 35 5.20 -18.73 -1.96
CA LYS A 35 6.03 -19.71 -2.69
C LYS A 35 5.35 -21.05 -3.02
N THR A 36 4.27 -21.39 -2.34
CA THR A 36 3.45 -22.58 -2.63
C THR A 36 2.39 -22.33 -3.72
N GLY A 37 2.34 -21.11 -4.27
CA GLY A 37 1.31 -20.66 -5.22
C GLY A 37 0.21 -19.80 -4.59
N ARG A 38 0.24 -19.64 -3.26
CA ARG A 38 -0.65 -18.77 -2.47
C ARG A 38 0.06 -18.35 -1.19
N PHE A 39 -0.32 -17.22 -0.60
CA PHE A 39 0.27 -16.82 0.68
C PHE A 39 0.04 -17.86 1.77
N GLU A 40 1.16 -18.25 2.41
CA GLU A 40 1.20 -19.02 3.65
C GLU A 40 2.02 -18.28 4.69
N LEU A 41 1.79 -18.57 5.97
CA LEU A 41 2.53 -17.98 7.07
C LEU A 41 3.79 -18.78 7.36
N TYR A 42 4.93 -18.09 7.41
CA TYR A 42 6.24 -18.66 7.73
C TYR A 42 6.83 -18.01 8.98
N THR A 43 7.71 -18.72 9.65
CA THR A 43 8.66 -18.15 10.61
C THR A 43 10.10 -18.47 10.20
N LEU A 44 10.99 -17.50 10.40
CA LEU A 44 12.44 -17.67 10.24
C LEU A 44 13.13 -17.41 11.59
N ASP A 45 13.92 -18.38 12.06
CA ASP A 45 14.83 -18.20 13.18
C ASP A 45 16.09 -17.45 12.74
N LEU A 46 16.36 -16.34 13.41
CA LEU A 46 17.44 -15.42 13.04
C LEU A 46 18.82 -15.89 13.53
N THR A 47 18.89 -16.95 14.34
CA THR A 47 20.15 -17.54 14.79
C THR A 47 20.45 -18.82 14.02
N THR A 48 19.49 -19.74 13.95
CA THR A 48 19.68 -21.05 13.32
C THR A 48 19.43 -21.04 11.81
N ARG A 49 18.78 -19.98 11.29
CA ARG A 49 18.28 -19.88 9.91
C ARG A 49 17.20 -20.91 9.58
N GLU A 50 16.59 -21.53 10.59
CA GLU A 50 15.50 -22.47 10.38
C GLU A 50 14.25 -21.73 9.88
N LEU A 51 13.80 -22.11 8.69
CA LEU A 51 12.56 -21.63 8.09
C LEU A 51 11.47 -22.69 8.27
N LYS A 52 10.33 -22.31 8.84
CA LYS A 52 9.17 -23.18 9.06
C LYS A 52 7.90 -22.57 8.45
N GLN A 53 7.20 -23.36 7.62
CA GLN A 53 5.85 -23.05 7.15
C GLN A 53 4.83 -23.51 8.21
N HIS A 54 3.85 -22.68 8.52
CA HIS A 54 2.82 -23.00 9.52
C HIS A 54 1.42 -23.18 8.96
N THR A 55 1.16 -22.71 7.74
CA THR A 55 -0.14 -22.86 7.08
C THR A 55 0.01 -23.51 5.71
N ASP A 56 -1.03 -24.21 5.29
CA ASP A 56 -1.22 -24.82 3.98
C ASP A 56 -2.72 -24.75 3.61
N GLY A 57 -3.12 -23.66 2.96
CA GLY A 57 -4.53 -23.37 2.64
C GLY A 57 -5.23 -22.46 3.65
N GLN A 58 -4.72 -22.32 4.88
CA GLN A 58 -5.43 -21.61 5.95
C GLN A 58 -5.14 -20.11 5.99
N ALA A 59 -3.98 -19.64 5.53
CA ALA A 59 -3.66 -18.21 5.47
C ALA A 59 -4.57 -17.46 4.46
N PRO A 60 -4.64 -16.11 4.56
CA PRO A 60 -5.46 -15.29 3.66
C PRO A 60 -5.06 -15.46 2.20
N LYS A 61 -6.05 -15.47 1.29
CA LYS A 61 -5.76 -15.48 -0.15
C LYS A 61 -5.23 -14.12 -0.59
N GLY A 62 -5.88 -13.03 -0.18
CA GLY A 62 -5.42 -11.66 -0.40
C GLY A 62 -4.88 -11.06 0.89
N LEU A 63 -3.72 -10.40 0.83
CA LEU A 63 -3.19 -9.72 2.01
C LEU A 63 -3.81 -8.33 2.14
N ARG A 64 -4.80 -8.23 3.03
CA ARG A 64 -5.48 -6.97 3.38
C ARG A 64 -5.38 -6.64 4.85
N ALA A 65 -5.19 -7.66 5.68
CA ALA A 65 -4.97 -7.52 7.11
C ALA A 65 -3.66 -8.23 7.51
N GLY A 66 -2.99 -7.68 8.52
CA GLY A 66 -1.77 -8.25 9.07
C GLY A 66 -2.03 -9.35 10.11
N PHE A 67 -1.03 -9.57 10.96
CA PHE A 67 -1.10 -10.51 12.07
C PHE A 67 -0.31 -9.97 13.28
N SER A 68 -0.46 -10.60 14.43
CA SER A 68 0.26 -10.27 15.66
C SER A 68 0.72 -11.52 16.38
N TRP A 69 1.91 -11.46 16.97
CA TRP A 69 2.41 -12.50 17.86
C TRP A 69 1.70 -12.44 19.21
N THR A 70 1.55 -13.57 19.88
CA THR A 70 1.29 -13.56 21.33
C THR A 70 2.53 -13.11 22.08
N ARG A 71 2.37 -12.48 23.25
CA ARG A 71 3.48 -11.94 24.07
C ARG A 71 4.49 -13.01 24.49
N ASP A 72 4.06 -14.27 24.56
CA ASP A 72 4.92 -15.41 24.87
C ASP A 72 5.51 -16.12 23.64
N ASP A 73 5.29 -15.57 22.43
CA ASP A 73 5.75 -16.06 21.13
C ASP A 73 5.36 -17.51 20.81
N LYS A 74 4.25 -18.00 21.39
CA LYS A 74 3.76 -19.36 21.16
C LYS A 74 2.68 -19.47 20.10
N ALA A 75 2.04 -18.36 19.76
CA ALA A 75 0.99 -18.31 18.76
C ALA A 75 1.05 -17.02 17.94
N ILE A 76 0.38 -17.07 16.79
CA ILE A 76 0.14 -15.91 15.93
C ILE A 76 -1.36 -15.79 15.72
N ILE A 77 -1.88 -14.57 15.85
CA ILE A 77 -3.26 -14.23 15.52
C ILE A 77 -3.26 -13.49 14.20
N PHE A 78 -4.00 -14.00 13.21
CA PHE A 78 -4.10 -13.40 11.89
C PHE A 78 -5.55 -13.15 11.49
N ALA A 79 -5.76 -12.19 10.60
CA ALA A 79 -7.05 -11.89 10.01
C ALA A 79 -7.14 -12.51 8.61
N LYS A 80 -8.31 -13.06 8.26
CA LYS A 80 -8.59 -13.67 6.96
C LYS A 80 -10.02 -13.37 6.54
N ASP A 81 -10.18 -12.97 5.29
CA ASP A 81 -11.46 -12.72 4.63
C ASP A 81 -11.98 -13.95 3.88
N LYS A 82 -13.13 -13.79 3.23
CA LYS A 82 -13.68 -14.80 2.32
C LYS A 82 -13.65 -14.25 0.88
N ASP A 83 -12.80 -14.88 0.06
CA ASP A 83 -12.71 -14.62 -1.38
C ASP A 83 -12.55 -13.13 -1.75
N GLY A 84 -11.87 -12.35 -0.91
CA GLY A 84 -11.56 -10.94 -1.17
C GLY A 84 -12.58 -9.92 -0.65
N ASP A 85 -13.62 -10.35 0.08
CA ASP A 85 -14.64 -9.46 0.63
C ASP A 85 -14.16 -8.50 1.73
N GLU A 86 -12.91 -8.69 2.19
CA GLU A 86 -12.28 -7.99 3.31
C GLU A 86 -13.10 -7.98 4.62
N GLN A 87 -14.13 -8.83 4.74
CA GLN A 87 -14.91 -9.04 5.96
C GLN A 87 -14.15 -10.05 6.83
N ASN A 88 -13.01 -9.56 7.32
CA ASN A 88 -12.01 -10.39 7.97
C ASN A 88 -12.54 -10.98 9.29
N ASN A 89 -12.31 -12.28 9.48
CA ASN A 89 -12.40 -12.93 10.78
C ASN A 89 -11.01 -13.20 11.34
N LEU A 90 -10.89 -13.33 12.65
CA LEU A 90 -9.64 -13.55 13.36
C LEU A 90 -9.41 -15.03 13.63
N PHE A 91 -8.17 -15.48 13.45
CA PHE A 91 -7.75 -16.87 13.61
C PHE A 91 -6.50 -16.93 14.47
N TRP A 92 -6.49 -17.88 15.39
CA TRP A 92 -5.36 -18.19 16.25
C TRP A 92 -4.63 -19.42 15.71
N LEU A 93 -3.33 -19.30 15.46
CA LEU A 93 -2.42 -20.38 15.11
C LEU A 93 -1.47 -20.66 16.27
N GLU A 94 -1.51 -21.85 16.83
CA GLU A 94 -0.54 -22.30 17.83
C GLU A 94 0.69 -22.93 17.12
N LEU A 95 1.90 -22.44 17.41
CA LEU A 95 3.09 -22.72 16.60
C LEU A 95 3.72 -24.09 16.84
N ALA A 96 3.48 -24.71 18.00
CA ALA A 96 4.06 -26.00 18.34
C ALA A 96 3.31 -27.16 17.65
N SER A 97 1.98 -27.09 17.68
CA SER A 97 1.04 -28.08 17.15
C SER A 97 0.60 -27.78 15.71
N GLY A 98 0.61 -26.51 15.29
CA GLY A 98 0.00 -26.05 14.04
C GLY A 98 -1.52 -25.97 14.11
N GLU A 99 -2.14 -26.11 15.29
CA GLU A 99 -3.59 -26.00 15.43
C GLU A 99 -4.06 -24.58 15.12
N ILE A 100 -5.08 -24.47 14.26
CA ILE A 100 -5.72 -23.21 13.91
C ILE A 100 -7.17 -23.23 14.41
N ARG A 101 -7.55 -22.22 15.17
CA ARG A 101 -8.94 -22.00 15.62
C ARG A 101 -9.41 -20.60 15.27
N GLN A 102 -10.66 -20.50 14.84
CA GLN A 102 -11.33 -19.23 14.58
C GLN A 102 -11.76 -18.57 15.90
N LEU A 103 -11.57 -17.26 16.04
CA LEU A 103 -11.86 -16.48 17.24
C LEU A 103 -13.20 -15.73 17.17
N ASN A 104 -13.69 -15.45 15.96
CA ASN A 104 -14.99 -14.87 15.69
C ASN A 104 -15.51 -15.29 14.32
N ASP A 105 -16.82 -15.21 14.13
CA ASP A 105 -17.49 -15.52 12.86
C ASP A 105 -18.63 -14.51 12.65
N ASP A 106 -18.30 -13.35 12.09
CA ASP A 106 -19.29 -12.33 11.74
C ASP A 106 -19.06 -11.83 10.31
N PRO A 107 -19.93 -12.21 9.35
CA PRO A 107 -19.76 -11.85 7.95
C PRO A 107 -20.10 -10.39 7.63
N LYS A 108 -20.54 -9.60 8.63
CA LYS A 108 -20.92 -8.18 8.44
C LYS A 108 -19.86 -7.21 8.91
N THR A 109 -18.79 -7.73 9.50
CA THR A 109 -17.77 -6.92 10.16
C THR A 109 -16.40 -7.13 9.57
N GLN A 110 -15.62 -6.07 9.57
CA GLN A 110 -14.21 -6.11 9.22
C GLN A 110 -13.38 -6.08 10.50
N GLU A 111 -12.65 -7.16 10.76
CA GLU A 111 -11.75 -7.26 11.90
C GLU A 111 -10.30 -7.21 11.46
N TYR A 112 -9.57 -6.19 11.93
CA TYR A 112 -8.14 -6.09 11.71
C TYR A 112 -7.39 -6.33 13.03
N VAL A 113 -6.38 -7.18 12.95
CA VAL A 113 -5.50 -7.51 14.08
C VAL A 113 -4.72 -6.26 14.50
N GLY A 114 -4.89 -5.82 15.74
CA GLY A 114 -3.99 -4.91 16.42
C GLY A 114 -2.95 -5.66 17.24
N GLU A 115 -2.50 -5.10 18.36
CA GLU A 115 -1.48 -5.73 19.20
C GLU A 115 -2.08 -6.54 20.36
N VAL A 116 -1.50 -7.70 20.66
CA VAL A 116 -1.80 -8.46 21.88
C VAL A 116 -1.37 -7.66 23.10
N HIS A 117 -2.26 -7.49 24.07
CA HIS A 117 -1.99 -6.76 25.31
C HIS A 117 -0.86 -7.43 26.12
N PRO A 118 0.00 -6.70 26.86
CA PRO A 118 1.14 -7.25 27.62
C PRO A 118 0.80 -8.41 28.58
N ASP A 119 -0.43 -8.48 29.10
CA ASP A 119 -0.92 -9.60 29.91
C ASP A 119 -1.11 -10.93 29.15
N ASN A 120 -0.98 -10.93 27.82
CA ASN A 120 -1.19 -12.05 26.91
C ASN A 120 -2.61 -12.65 26.93
N ARG A 121 -3.60 -11.91 27.44
CA ARG A 121 -5.00 -12.38 27.59
C ARG A 121 -5.97 -11.67 26.66
N ARG A 122 -5.61 -10.48 26.19
CA ARG A 122 -6.47 -9.63 25.36
C ARG A 122 -5.76 -9.25 24.07
N LEU A 123 -6.52 -9.07 23.01
CA LEU A 123 -6.07 -8.53 21.72
C LEU A 123 -6.76 -7.19 21.46
N ALA A 124 -6.01 -6.16 21.11
CA ALA A 124 -6.59 -4.96 20.49
C ALA A 124 -7.02 -5.29 19.06
N VAL A 125 -8.23 -4.91 18.70
CA VAL A 125 -8.84 -5.17 17.38
C VAL A 125 -9.43 -3.88 16.85
N MET A 126 -9.12 -3.55 15.60
CA MET A 126 -9.85 -2.51 14.86
C MET A 126 -11.06 -3.17 14.21
N SER A 127 -12.26 -2.70 14.53
CA SER A 127 -13.52 -3.29 14.12
C SER A 127 -14.55 -2.24 13.72
N ASN A 128 -15.32 -2.50 12.68
CA ASN A 128 -16.50 -1.71 12.31
C ASN A 128 -17.81 -2.24 12.94
N ARG A 129 -17.76 -3.17 13.91
CA ARG A 129 -18.97 -3.79 14.52
C ARG A 129 -19.95 -2.83 15.16
N ALA A 130 -19.52 -1.62 15.51
CA ALA A 130 -20.37 -0.55 16.03
C ALA A 130 -20.84 0.42 14.93
N GLY A 131 -20.67 0.07 13.65
CA GLY A 131 -21.03 0.87 12.47
C GLY A 131 -19.88 1.70 11.89
N GLN A 132 -18.93 2.11 12.72
CA GLN A 132 -17.70 2.85 12.34
C GLN A 132 -16.48 2.08 12.85
N MET A 133 -15.36 2.17 12.12
CA MET A 133 -14.09 1.58 12.51
C MET A 133 -13.60 2.19 13.83
N ASN A 134 -13.63 1.40 14.89
CA ASN A 134 -13.22 1.76 16.24
C ASN A 134 -12.42 0.62 16.88
N LEU A 135 -11.90 0.85 18.08
CA LEU A 135 -11.06 -0.11 18.79
C LEU A 135 -11.84 -0.93 19.80
N PHE A 136 -11.50 -2.21 19.87
CA PHE A 136 -12.08 -3.18 20.79
C PHE A 136 -10.97 -4.01 21.43
N ALA A 137 -11.21 -4.51 22.63
CA ALA A 137 -10.44 -5.57 23.25
C ALA A 137 -11.21 -6.90 23.11
N LEU A 138 -10.54 -7.92 22.57
CA LEU A 138 -11.02 -9.31 22.55
C LEU A 138 -10.30 -10.11 23.64
N GLU A 139 -11.04 -10.61 24.64
CA GLU A 139 -10.50 -11.59 25.61
C GLU A 139 -10.36 -12.96 24.93
N LEU A 140 -9.13 -13.46 24.86
CA LEU A 140 -8.74 -14.56 23.97
C LEU A 140 -9.25 -15.94 24.40
N LYS A 141 -9.70 -16.10 25.64
CA LYS A 141 -10.19 -17.38 26.19
C LYS A 141 -11.72 -17.44 26.21
N ALA A 142 -12.36 -16.38 26.68
CA ALA A 142 -13.81 -16.23 26.77
C ALA A 142 -14.43 -15.75 25.46
N LEU A 143 -13.62 -15.22 24.53
CA LEU A 143 -14.05 -14.58 23.29
C LEU A 143 -15.02 -13.42 23.56
N ALA A 144 -14.81 -12.74 24.70
CA ALA A 144 -15.62 -11.60 25.11
C ALA A 144 -15.05 -10.31 24.51
N TRP A 145 -15.93 -9.48 23.97
CA TRP A 145 -15.57 -8.23 23.32
C TRP A 145 -15.93 -7.03 24.19
N GLN A 146 -15.02 -6.06 24.25
CA GLN A 146 -15.20 -4.80 24.95
C GLN A 146 -14.83 -3.66 24.00
N GLN A 147 -15.73 -2.70 23.81
CA GLN A 147 -15.42 -1.48 23.05
C GLN A 147 -14.48 -0.60 23.88
N LEU A 148 -13.41 -0.13 23.24
CA LEU A 148 -12.42 0.78 23.85
C LEU A 148 -12.63 2.22 23.41
N THR A 149 -13.11 2.44 22.18
CA THR A 149 -13.29 3.77 21.61
C THR A 149 -14.63 3.90 20.89
N ASP A 150 -15.12 5.14 20.77
CA ASP A 150 -16.34 5.50 20.05
C ASP A 150 -16.14 6.82 19.28
N PHE A 151 -15.05 6.89 18.51
CA PHE A 151 -14.76 8.05 17.67
C PHE A 151 -15.72 8.10 16.48
N LYS A 152 -16.09 9.33 16.06
CA LYS A 152 -16.87 9.56 14.83
C LYS A 152 -16.03 9.28 13.58
N ALA A 153 -14.76 9.70 13.60
CA ALA A 153 -13.79 9.33 12.58
C ALA A 153 -13.27 7.90 12.83
N PRO A 154 -12.76 7.21 11.79
CA PRO A 154 -12.06 5.95 11.97
C PRO A 154 -10.94 6.06 13.00
N ALA A 155 -10.80 5.04 13.86
CA ALA A 155 -9.72 4.94 14.83
C ALA A 155 -8.80 3.76 14.50
N PHE A 156 -7.49 4.01 14.52
CA PHE A 156 -6.47 3.02 14.21
C PHE A 156 -5.60 2.77 15.44
N ALA A 157 -5.39 1.49 15.77
CA ALA A 157 -4.59 1.08 16.91
C ALA A 157 -3.09 1.19 16.60
N GLY A 158 -2.34 1.78 17.53
CA GLY A 158 -0.89 1.71 17.61
C GLY A 158 -0.45 0.60 18.57
N ARG A 159 0.55 0.92 19.39
CA ARG A 159 1.16 -0.03 20.35
C ARG A 159 0.65 0.18 21.78
N TRP A 160 0.57 -0.90 22.54
CA TRP A 160 0.42 -0.86 23.98
C TRP A 160 1.68 -0.27 24.64
N SER A 161 1.48 0.51 25.69
CA SER A 161 2.55 0.88 26.62
C SER A 161 3.15 -0.37 27.26
N THR A 162 4.40 -0.27 27.72
CA THR A 162 5.13 -1.42 28.30
C THR A 162 4.41 -2.05 29.50
N ASP A 163 3.71 -1.24 30.30
CA ASP A 163 2.90 -1.70 31.43
C ASP A 163 1.50 -2.21 31.02
N GLY A 164 1.08 -1.96 29.77
CA GLY A 164 -0.23 -2.30 29.25
C GLY A 164 -1.37 -1.38 29.69
N GLU A 165 -1.11 -0.31 30.44
CA GLU A 165 -2.18 0.59 30.90
C GLU A 165 -2.80 1.39 29.76
N TRP A 166 -2.01 1.71 28.72
CA TRP A 166 -2.41 2.60 27.63
C TRP A 166 -2.20 1.97 26.26
N LEU A 167 -3.17 2.15 25.38
CA LEU A 167 -3.06 1.90 23.95
C LEU A 167 -2.88 3.24 23.23
N ALA A 168 -1.84 3.37 22.41
CA ALA A 168 -1.74 4.48 21.48
C ALA A 168 -2.76 4.33 20.34
N VAL A 169 -3.45 5.41 19.99
CA VAL A 169 -4.54 5.43 19.01
C VAL A 169 -4.39 6.65 18.13
N VAL A 170 -4.68 6.52 16.84
CA VAL A 170 -4.80 7.66 15.92
C VAL A 170 -6.26 7.79 15.50
N SER A 171 -6.82 8.99 15.62
CA SER A 171 -8.16 9.32 15.14
C SER A 171 -8.30 10.83 14.92
N ASN A 172 -9.51 11.31 14.61
CA ASN A 172 -9.83 12.71 14.42
C ASN A 172 -11.10 13.13 15.18
N GLU A 173 -11.01 14.21 15.94
CA GLU A 173 -12.15 14.87 16.60
C GLU A 173 -12.32 16.33 16.16
N SER A 174 -11.46 16.83 15.25
CA SER A 174 -11.59 18.16 14.64
C SER A 174 -12.60 18.11 13.49
N ASP A 175 -13.20 19.27 13.17
CA ASP A 175 -14.03 19.46 11.97
C ASP A 175 -13.20 19.46 10.68
N ASN A 176 -11.88 19.68 10.77
CA ASN A 176 -10.97 19.55 9.64
C ASN A 176 -10.69 18.06 9.38
N LEU A 177 -11.20 17.54 8.26
CA LEU A 177 -11.10 16.11 7.92
C LEU A 177 -9.67 15.64 7.59
N THR A 178 -8.73 16.55 7.31
CA THR A 178 -7.31 16.20 7.09
C THR A 178 -6.57 15.93 8.40
N ASN A 179 -7.10 16.42 9.52
CA ASN A 179 -6.50 16.31 10.83
C ASN A 179 -6.43 14.86 11.30
N GLN A 180 -5.30 14.48 11.92
CA GLN A 180 -5.18 13.27 12.73
C GLN A 180 -4.37 13.60 13.97
N ASP A 181 -4.86 13.18 15.14
CA ASP A 181 -4.17 13.36 16.41
C ASP A 181 -3.85 12.00 17.04
N ALA A 182 -2.84 11.97 17.91
CA ALA A 182 -2.57 10.80 18.73
C ALA A 182 -3.28 10.90 20.09
N TYR A 183 -3.95 9.81 20.45
CA TYR A 183 -4.66 9.61 21.70
C TYR A 183 -4.05 8.43 22.46
N LEU A 184 -4.18 8.45 23.79
CA LEU A 184 -4.01 7.29 24.65
C LEU A 184 -5.36 6.86 25.17
N VAL A 185 -5.68 5.59 25.00
CA VAL A 185 -6.90 4.96 25.49
C VAL A 185 -6.52 3.95 26.55
N ARG A 186 -7.15 4.03 27.72
CA ARG A 186 -6.89 3.07 28.80
C ARG A 186 -7.28 1.66 28.36
N HIS A 187 -6.60 0.65 28.89
CA HIS A 187 -6.83 -0.76 28.51
C HIS A 187 -8.28 -1.27 28.66
N ASP A 188 -9.12 -0.56 29.41
CA ASP A 188 -10.53 -0.85 29.66
C ASP A 188 -11.48 0.18 29.01
N GLY A 189 -10.97 1.12 28.21
CA GLY A 189 -11.75 2.17 27.55
C GLY A 189 -12.34 3.21 28.51
N SER A 190 -12.01 3.17 29.81
CA SER A 190 -12.59 4.10 30.79
C SER A 190 -12.08 5.54 30.66
N GLU A 191 -10.95 5.74 29.98
CA GLU A 191 -10.30 7.03 29.82
C GLU A 191 -9.65 7.14 28.43
N THR A 192 -9.83 8.30 27.79
CA THR A 192 -9.18 8.66 26.52
C THR A 192 -8.56 10.05 26.68
N LYS A 193 -7.30 10.20 26.25
CA LYS A 193 -6.53 11.46 26.32
C LYS A 193 -5.91 11.77 24.98
N LYS A 194 -6.14 12.96 24.44
CA LYS A 194 -5.28 13.48 23.36
C LYS A 194 -3.91 13.80 23.95
N VAL A 195 -2.86 13.22 23.40
CA VAL A 195 -1.49 13.37 23.93
C VAL A 195 -0.51 14.02 22.98
N PHE A 196 -0.82 14.04 21.68
CA PHE A 196 0.05 14.63 20.69
C PHE A 196 -0.77 15.17 19.53
N SER A 197 -0.64 16.48 19.32
CA SER A 197 -1.31 17.28 18.30
C SER A 197 -0.47 18.55 18.14
N VAL A 198 0.05 18.81 16.95
CA VAL A 198 0.96 19.92 16.67
C VAL A 198 0.19 21.12 16.13
N GLU A 199 -0.62 20.91 15.10
CA GLU A 199 -1.51 21.93 14.54
C GLU A 199 -2.79 21.32 13.97
N GLU A 200 -3.86 22.10 13.89
CA GLU A 200 -5.08 21.61 13.27
C GLU A 200 -4.88 21.37 11.76
N GLY A 201 -5.14 20.14 11.32
CA GLY A 201 -4.98 19.72 9.93
C GLY A 201 -3.71 18.92 9.65
N SER A 202 -2.77 18.84 10.62
CA SER A 202 -1.63 17.92 10.52
C SER A 202 -2.04 16.47 10.80
N GLN A 203 -1.19 15.55 10.37
CA GLN A 203 -1.28 14.11 10.64
C GLN A 203 -0.25 13.71 11.69
N ASP A 204 -0.70 13.63 12.93
CA ASP A 204 0.12 13.39 14.11
C ASP A 204 -0.12 12.00 14.68
N ARG A 205 0.97 11.26 14.93
CA ARG A 205 0.91 9.88 15.42
C ARG A 205 2.01 9.56 16.42
N LEU A 206 1.72 8.63 17.32
CA LEU A 206 2.68 7.97 18.19
C LEU A 206 3.08 6.63 17.55
N ALA A 207 4.38 6.46 17.29
CA ALA A 207 4.92 5.28 16.63
C ALA A 207 5.33 4.17 17.63
N ASP A 208 6.01 4.54 18.71
CA ASP A 208 6.52 3.59 19.70
C ASP A 208 6.76 4.22 21.07
N TRP A 209 6.88 3.39 22.09
CA TRP A 209 7.13 3.79 23.47
C TRP A 209 8.61 3.63 23.81
N HIS A 210 9.21 4.67 24.38
CA HIS A 210 10.56 4.53 24.89
C HIS A 210 10.55 3.62 26.14
N PRO A 211 11.58 2.77 26.36
CA PRO A 211 11.62 1.82 27.49
C PRO A 211 11.51 2.44 28.89
N ASP A 212 11.75 3.74 29.04
CA ASP A 212 11.59 4.46 30.32
C ASP A 212 10.13 4.79 30.68
N GLY A 213 9.17 4.55 29.77
CA GLY A 213 7.74 4.83 29.96
C GLY A 213 7.38 6.32 30.04
N ARG A 214 8.34 7.22 29.88
CA ARG A 214 8.14 8.68 29.91
C ARG A 214 8.18 9.29 28.52
N ARG A 215 8.96 8.72 27.60
CA ARG A 215 9.12 9.23 26.25
C ARG A 215 8.39 8.37 25.22
N ALA A 216 8.02 8.98 24.11
CA ALA A 216 7.43 8.30 22.97
C ALA A 216 8.02 8.80 21.66
N ALA A 217 8.12 7.92 20.67
CA ALA A 217 8.47 8.28 19.32
C ALA A 217 7.22 8.76 18.61
N VAL A 218 7.30 9.92 17.96
CA VAL A 218 6.17 10.55 17.27
C VAL A 218 6.54 10.89 15.83
N THR A 219 5.53 11.09 15.00
CA THR A 219 5.67 11.65 13.65
C THR A 219 4.56 12.66 13.42
N SER A 220 4.91 13.81 12.87
CA SER A 220 3.99 14.87 12.47
C SER A 220 4.36 15.39 11.09
N ASP A 221 3.38 15.82 10.31
CA ASP A 221 3.61 16.49 9.04
C ASP A 221 3.36 18.01 9.08
N ALA A 222 3.11 18.60 10.26
CA ALA A 222 2.87 20.03 10.46
C ALA A 222 3.95 20.95 9.85
N GLY A 223 5.18 20.45 9.74
CA GLY A 223 6.28 21.15 9.07
C GLY A 223 6.23 21.13 7.53
N GLY A 224 5.16 20.63 6.91
CA GLY A 224 5.03 20.44 5.47
C GLY A 224 5.64 19.14 4.94
N SER A 225 6.21 18.31 5.80
CA SER A 225 6.71 16.96 5.51
C SER A 225 6.67 16.13 6.78
N ASN A 226 6.46 14.81 6.66
CA ASN A 226 6.57 13.90 7.81
C ASN A 226 7.93 14.09 8.49
N ARG A 227 7.92 14.34 9.79
CA ARG A 227 9.09 14.56 10.61
C ARG A 227 9.00 13.74 11.89
N PRO A 228 10.02 12.93 12.22
CA PRO A 228 10.05 12.18 13.47
C PRO A 228 10.46 13.08 14.64
N GLY A 229 10.01 12.70 15.84
CA GLY A 229 10.40 13.37 17.07
C GLY A 229 10.34 12.45 18.27
N ILE A 230 10.89 12.93 19.38
CA ILE A 230 10.82 12.28 20.69
C ILE A 230 9.99 13.19 21.59
N LEU A 231 8.80 12.71 21.95
CA LEU A 231 7.85 13.38 22.83
C LEU A 231 8.13 13.00 24.28
N ASP A 232 8.21 14.00 25.17
CA ASP A 232 8.10 13.81 26.61
C ASP A 232 6.62 13.84 27.01
N LEU A 233 6.09 12.70 27.49
CA LEU A 233 4.66 12.57 27.80
C LEU A 233 4.24 13.37 29.05
N GLN A 234 5.18 13.81 29.88
CA GLN A 234 4.88 14.60 31.08
C GLN A 234 4.82 16.09 30.75
N THR A 235 5.75 16.60 29.94
CA THR A 235 5.81 18.03 29.61
C THR A 235 5.06 18.39 28.32
N GLY A 236 4.84 17.41 27.43
CA GLY A 236 4.33 17.62 26.08
C GLY A 236 5.38 18.18 25.11
N GLU A 237 6.63 18.36 25.55
CA GLU A 237 7.69 18.89 24.69
C GLU A 237 8.20 17.83 23.71
N VAL A 238 8.44 18.25 22.47
CA VAL A 238 8.93 17.38 21.40
C VAL A 238 10.31 17.83 20.99
N ARG A 239 11.25 16.89 21.03
CA ARG A 239 12.52 17.03 20.34
C ARG A 239 12.37 16.52 18.91
N TRP A 240 12.32 17.43 17.96
CA TRP A 240 12.26 17.07 16.55
C TRP A 240 13.60 16.59 16.01
N LEU A 241 13.55 15.54 15.20
CA LEU A 241 14.69 14.94 14.50
C LEU A 241 14.53 15.16 12.99
N GLY A 242 15.39 14.56 12.17
CA GLY A 242 15.34 14.75 10.72
C GLY A 242 15.79 16.14 10.25
N PHE A 243 15.68 16.34 8.94
CA PHE A 243 16.02 17.59 8.26
C PHE A 243 14.74 18.20 7.65
N GLU A 244 14.67 19.52 7.61
CA GLU A 244 13.55 20.23 6.97
C GLU A 244 13.43 19.86 5.49
N GLY A 245 12.20 19.62 5.02
CA GLY A 245 11.91 19.23 3.63
C GLY A 245 12.27 17.79 3.27
N ILE A 246 12.75 16.97 4.21
CA ILE A 246 12.99 15.54 4.00
C ILE A 246 11.92 14.75 4.76
N GLU A 247 11.14 13.93 4.04
CA GLU A 247 10.14 13.08 4.67
C GLU A 247 10.79 11.91 5.41
N GLU A 248 10.43 11.78 6.68
CA GLU A 248 10.90 10.70 7.53
C GLU A 248 9.85 10.38 8.60
N ARG A 249 9.71 9.10 8.94
CA ARG A 249 8.78 8.64 9.99
C ARG A 249 9.50 7.82 11.04
N ALA A 250 9.06 7.95 12.29
CA ALA A 250 9.53 7.11 13.38
C ALA A 250 9.00 5.68 13.24
N VAL A 251 9.80 4.70 13.70
CA VAL A 251 9.45 3.26 13.68
C VAL A 251 9.42 2.69 15.09
N GLU A 252 10.59 2.53 15.72
CA GLU A 252 10.71 1.95 17.06
C GLU A 252 12.01 2.36 17.75
N PHE A 253 12.00 2.31 19.08
CA PHE A 253 13.23 2.42 19.88
C PHE A 253 13.97 1.07 19.96
N SER A 254 15.28 1.12 20.17
CA SER A 254 16.04 -0.04 20.68
C SER A 254 15.57 -0.41 22.09
N ARG A 255 15.83 -1.65 22.53
CA ARG A 255 15.37 -2.13 23.85
C ARG A 255 16.06 -1.42 25.00
N ASP A 256 17.31 -1.01 24.81
CA ASP A 256 18.04 -0.15 25.75
C ASP A 256 17.63 1.33 25.69
N GLY A 257 16.84 1.74 24.70
CA GLY A 257 16.38 3.12 24.50
C GLY A 257 17.45 4.07 23.94
N ALA A 258 18.63 3.57 23.57
CA ALA A 258 19.71 4.41 23.06
C ALA A 258 19.45 4.94 21.63
N TRP A 259 18.71 4.17 20.82
CA TRP A 259 18.47 4.47 19.41
C TRP A 259 16.98 4.58 19.11
N LEU A 260 16.63 5.52 18.23
CA LEU A 260 15.37 5.56 17.52
C LEU A 260 15.60 5.21 16.05
N LEU A 261 14.93 4.17 15.58
CA LEU A 261 14.87 3.82 14.16
C LEU A 261 13.78 4.63 13.45
N THR A 262 14.13 5.15 12.28
CA THR A 262 13.24 5.89 11.41
C THR A 262 13.35 5.36 9.97
N ILE A 263 12.33 5.61 9.13
CA ILE A 263 12.40 5.38 7.68
C ILE A 263 12.31 6.72 6.96
N ARG A 264 13.35 7.03 6.19
CA ARG A 264 13.43 8.21 5.33
C ARG A 264 12.93 7.89 3.93
N ASN A 265 12.21 8.83 3.32
CA ASN A 265 11.70 8.74 1.97
C ASN A 265 12.22 9.89 1.10
N VAL A 266 13.05 9.57 0.11
CA VAL A 266 13.62 10.55 -0.82
C VAL A 266 13.62 9.96 -2.21
N GLU A 267 13.03 10.69 -3.17
CA GLU A 267 13.02 10.32 -4.59
C GLU A 267 12.60 8.86 -4.81
N ALA A 268 11.43 8.50 -4.28
CA ALA A 268 10.86 7.15 -4.35
C ALA A 268 11.73 6.05 -3.72
N THR A 269 12.69 6.41 -2.85
CA THR A 269 13.57 5.48 -2.13
C THR A 269 13.33 5.55 -0.64
N LEU A 270 13.03 4.40 -0.03
CA LEU A 270 12.94 4.25 1.42
C LEU A 270 14.25 3.70 1.99
N LEU A 271 14.77 4.33 3.04
CA LEU A 271 15.97 3.87 3.74
C LEU A 271 15.85 4.05 5.26
N PRO A 272 16.34 3.09 6.06
CA PRO A 272 16.42 3.25 7.50
C PRO A 272 17.48 4.29 7.91
N VAL A 273 17.16 5.10 8.91
CA VAL A 273 18.08 6.04 9.55
C VAL A 273 17.94 5.90 11.07
N LEU A 274 19.07 5.83 11.77
CA LEU A 274 19.11 5.78 13.22
C LEU A 274 19.36 7.17 13.80
N TYR A 275 18.74 7.46 14.94
CA TYR A 275 19.03 8.62 15.75
C TYR A 275 19.44 8.19 17.14
N GLU A 276 20.57 8.68 17.64
CA GLU A 276 20.90 8.52 19.06
C GLU A 276 19.94 9.39 19.87
N VAL A 277 19.22 8.80 20.82
CA VAL A 277 18.09 9.44 21.51
C VAL A 277 18.52 10.68 22.31
N GLU A 278 19.67 10.62 22.96
CA GLU A 278 20.16 11.70 23.84
C GLU A 278 20.84 12.84 23.08
N SER A 279 21.58 12.55 22.00
CA SER A 279 22.29 13.59 21.24
C SER A 279 21.50 14.09 20.02
N GLY A 280 20.56 13.30 19.50
CA GLY A 280 19.87 13.54 18.25
C GLY A 280 20.75 13.36 17.01
N GLU A 281 21.96 12.80 17.16
CA GLU A 281 22.88 12.54 16.05
C GLU A 281 22.32 11.43 15.15
N ALA A 282 22.29 11.70 13.85
CA ALA A 282 21.79 10.77 12.84
C ALA A 282 22.92 9.85 12.33
N ARG A 283 22.60 8.58 12.13
CA ARG A 283 23.47 7.58 11.49
C ARG A 283 22.72 6.88 10.36
N SER A 284 23.27 6.96 9.16
CA SER A 284 22.84 6.16 8.02
C SER A 284 23.40 4.74 8.11
N LEU A 285 22.65 3.76 7.62
CA LEU A 285 23.13 2.38 7.50
C LEU A 285 23.87 2.17 6.17
N ASN A 286 24.97 1.44 6.20
CA ASN A 286 25.75 1.05 5.03
C ASN A 286 25.08 -0.13 4.30
N LEU A 287 24.01 0.15 3.57
CA LEU A 287 23.25 -0.84 2.81
C LEU A 287 23.72 -0.92 1.36
N PRO A 288 23.56 -2.08 0.69
CA PRO A 288 23.72 -2.16 -0.76
C PRO A 288 22.78 -1.18 -1.48
N PRO A 289 23.11 -0.76 -2.73
CA PRO A 289 22.22 0.10 -3.50
C PRO A 289 20.82 -0.50 -3.68
N GLY A 290 19.79 0.27 -3.32
CA GLY A 290 18.41 -0.18 -3.38
C GLY A 290 17.56 0.54 -2.34
N LEU A 291 16.44 -0.09 -2.02
CA LEU A 291 15.44 0.38 -1.07
C LEU A 291 15.27 -0.64 0.06
N SER A 292 15.10 -0.12 1.27
CA SER A 292 14.70 -0.88 2.46
C SER A 292 13.61 -0.10 3.20
N GLY A 293 12.37 -0.55 3.03
CA GLY A 293 11.16 0.12 3.52
C GLY A 293 10.70 -0.35 4.90
N THR A 294 11.20 -1.50 5.33
CA THR A 294 10.94 -2.13 6.63
C THR A 294 12.25 -2.49 7.29
N ALA A 295 12.42 -2.09 8.54
CA ALA A 295 13.55 -2.48 9.37
C ALA A 295 13.09 -2.64 10.83
N TRP A 296 13.66 -3.60 11.54
CA TRP A 296 13.36 -3.86 12.94
C TRP A 296 14.62 -4.24 13.71
N PHE A 297 14.76 -3.77 14.95
CA PHE A 297 15.76 -4.30 15.88
C PHE A 297 15.45 -5.76 16.20
N VAL A 298 16.48 -6.62 16.14
CA VAL A 298 16.38 -8.06 16.38
C VAL A 298 17.60 -8.61 17.11
N LEU A 299 17.47 -9.78 17.75
CA LEU A 299 18.52 -10.44 18.55
C LEU A 299 18.98 -9.58 19.75
N ASP A 300 19.73 -8.52 19.49
CA ASP A 300 20.22 -7.50 20.43
C ASP A 300 19.99 -6.09 19.86
N ASP A 301 20.46 -5.05 20.54
CA ASP A 301 20.27 -3.65 20.12
C ASP A 301 21.24 -3.18 19.01
N SER A 302 22.02 -4.11 18.44
CA SER A 302 22.98 -3.86 17.36
C SER A 302 22.63 -4.54 16.04
N LYS A 303 21.56 -5.36 15.99
CA LYS A 303 21.18 -6.10 14.77
C LYS A 303 19.82 -5.65 14.27
N PHE A 304 19.70 -5.60 12.94
CA PHE A 304 18.44 -5.29 12.27
C PHE A 304 18.09 -6.36 11.26
N VAL A 305 16.83 -6.79 11.24
CA VAL A 305 16.28 -7.47 10.08
C VAL A 305 15.61 -6.42 9.20
N LEU A 306 15.88 -6.44 7.91
CA LEU A 306 15.32 -5.49 6.97
C LEU A 306 14.98 -6.15 5.64
N ASP A 307 13.92 -5.64 5.02
CA ASP A 307 13.64 -5.95 3.63
C ASP A 307 14.59 -5.17 2.72
N HIS A 308 14.92 -5.74 1.57
CA HIS A 308 15.77 -5.07 0.62
C HIS A 308 15.38 -5.43 -0.81
N SER A 309 15.24 -4.42 -1.67
CA SER A 309 14.94 -4.62 -3.09
C SER A 309 15.54 -3.50 -3.94
N ALA A 310 15.58 -3.72 -5.25
CA ALA A 310 15.79 -2.67 -6.24
C ALA A 310 14.84 -2.91 -7.41
N THR A 311 14.72 -1.99 -8.33
CA THR A 311 13.84 -2.17 -9.51
C THR A 311 14.17 -3.40 -10.35
N ASN A 312 15.45 -3.80 -10.42
CA ASN A 312 15.94 -4.99 -11.11
C ASN A 312 16.25 -6.18 -10.18
N ARG A 313 16.03 -6.05 -8.86
CA ARG A 313 16.35 -7.09 -7.87
C ARG A 313 15.16 -7.29 -6.94
N ARG A 314 14.66 -8.52 -6.89
CA ARG A 314 13.53 -8.88 -6.05
C ARG A 314 13.86 -8.74 -4.57
N LEU A 315 12.80 -8.78 -3.77
CA LEU A 315 12.86 -8.67 -2.33
C LEU A 315 13.72 -9.80 -1.72
N GLU A 316 14.68 -9.42 -0.88
CA GLU A 316 15.46 -10.29 -0.01
C GLU A 316 15.40 -9.78 1.44
N LEU A 317 15.74 -10.64 2.41
CA LEU A 317 15.92 -10.22 3.79
C LEU A 317 17.40 -10.14 4.11
N LEU A 318 17.80 -8.99 4.67
CA LEU A 318 19.14 -8.77 5.19
C LEU A 318 19.11 -8.76 6.72
N LEU A 319 20.18 -9.29 7.33
CA LEU A 319 20.55 -9.03 8.72
C LEU A 319 21.70 -8.03 8.71
N TYR A 320 21.45 -6.83 9.24
CA TYR A 320 22.44 -5.78 9.40
C TYR A 320 23.09 -5.87 10.78
N ASP A 321 24.41 -5.64 10.84
CA ASP A 321 25.17 -5.51 12.08
C ASP A 321 25.72 -4.09 12.23
N LEU A 322 25.25 -3.37 13.24
CA LEU A 322 25.63 -2.00 13.56
C LEU A 322 27.06 -1.87 14.06
N ALA A 323 27.59 -2.92 14.71
CA ALA A 323 28.93 -2.91 15.29
C ALA A 323 30.00 -3.03 14.20
N SER A 324 29.78 -3.90 13.20
CA SER A 324 30.68 -4.10 12.07
C SER A 324 30.32 -3.27 10.83
N ASP A 325 29.13 -2.70 10.78
CA ASP A 325 28.60 -1.93 9.64
C ASP A 325 28.47 -2.77 8.36
N THR A 326 27.97 -4.01 8.51
CA THR A 326 27.88 -5.02 7.44
C THR A 326 26.51 -5.68 7.35
N THR A 327 26.15 -6.18 6.17
CA THR A 327 24.92 -6.95 5.92
C THR A 327 25.20 -8.41 5.57
N GLU A 328 24.36 -9.32 6.07
CA GLU A 328 24.25 -10.72 5.64
C GLU A 328 22.90 -10.94 4.96
N VAL A 329 22.87 -11.66 3.83
CA VAL A 329 21.60 -12.12 3.23
C VAL A 329 21.11 -13.35 3.99
N ILE A 330 19.98 -13.23 4.67
CA ILE A 330 19.41 -14.32 5.50
C ILE A 330 18.23 -15.03 4.83
N LEU A 331 17.59 -14.35 3.86
CA LEU A 331 16.63 -14.95 2.95
C LEU A 331 16.88 -14.37 1.56
N PRO A 332 17.47 -15.12 0.62
CA PRO A 332 17.79 -14.61 -0.70
C PRO A 332 16.53 -14.39 -1.54
N ALA A 333 16.61 -13.45 -2.47
CA ALA A 333 15.61 -13.28 -3.50
C ALA A 333 15.44 -14.56 -4.34
N GLU A 334 14.21 -15.09 -4.42
CA GLU A 334 13.90 -16.25 -5.27
C GLU A 334 13.57 -15.79 -6.71
N TYR A 335 14.15 -16.43 -7.72
CA TYR A 335 13.91 -16.10 -9.13
C TYR A 335 13.29 -17.25 -9.95
N GLY A 336 13.03 -18.39 -9.31
CA GLY A 336 12.56 -19.59 -10.02
C GLY A 336 13.54 -19.99 -11.12
N SER A 337 13.05 -20.10 -12.35
CA SER A 337 13.85 -20.41 -13.54
C SER A 337 14.50 -19.18 -14.19
N LEU A 338 14.18 -17.96 -13.73
CA LEU A 338 14.61 -16.71 -14.34
C LEU A 338 15.96 -16.26 -13.78
N GLY A 339 16.80 -15.66 -14.64
CA GLY A 339 18.01 -14.98 -14.20
C GLY A 339 17.71 -13.53 -13.79
N PRO A 340 18.32 -12.99 -12.71
CA PRO A 340 18.13 -11.60 -12.29
C PRO A 340 18.54 -10.58 -13.37
N GLU A 341 19.46 -10.93 -14.26
CA GLU A 341 19.93 -10.12 -15.39
C GLU A 341 18.85 -9.84 -16.44
N LEU A 342 17.70 -10.51 -16.38
CA LEU A 342 16.57 -10.27 -17.28
C LEU A 342 15.82 -8.98 -16.94
N PHE A 343 15.90 -8.52 -15.69
CA PHE A 343 15.18 -7.35 -15.20
C PHE A 343 15.95 -6.06 -15.44
N VAL A 344 15.23 -5.00 -15.79
CA VAL A 344 15.84 -3.71 -16.10
C VAL A 344 15.79 -2.77 -14.90
N THR A 345 16.76 -1.86 -14.84
CA THR A 345 16.74 -0.71 -13.92
C THR A 345 15.96 0.43 -14.57
N GLU A 346 15.20 1.15 -13.77
CA GLU A 346 14.50 2.37 -14.13
C GLU A 346 15.43 3.59 -14.25
N GLU A 347 14.99 4.59 -14.99
CA GLU A 347 15.52 5.95 -14.94
C GLU A 347 14.58 6.81 -14.09
N TYR A 348 15.10 7.45 -13.05
CA TYR A 348 14.33 8.44 -12.27
C TYR A 348 14.30 9.76 -13.05
N VAL A 349 13.13 10.14 -13.55
CA VAL A 349 12.93 11.31 -14.41
C VAL A 349 11.95 12.29 -13.78
N ARG A 350 11.97 13.53 -14.29
CA ARG A 350 10.97 14.54 -14.00
C ARG A 350 10.50 15.18 -15.29
N TYR A 351 9.21 15.48 -15.39
CA TYR A 351 8.64 16.17 -16.54
C TYR A 351 7.73 17.31 -16.10
N PRO A 352 7.65 18.42 -16.88
CA PRO A 352 6.76 19.53 -16.56
C PRO A 352 5.29 19.16 -16.77
N SER A 353 4.44 19.50 -15.80
CA SER A 353 2.98 19.45 -15.93
C SER A 353 2.41 20.75 -16.48
N PHE A 354 1.09 20.83 -16.61
CA PHE A 354 0.34 21.97 -17.16
C PHE A 354 0.61 23.31 -16.45
N ASP A 355 1.00 23.26 -15.17
CA ASP A 355 1.31 24.41 -14.31
C ASP A 355 2.83 24.64 -14.13
N GLY A 356 3.66 23.90 -14.87
CA GLY A 356 5.12 23.98 -14.79
C GLY A 356 5.75 23.18 -13.63
N GLN A 357 4.95 22.58 -12.75
CA GLN A 357 5.47 21.70 -11.70
C GLN A 357 6.15 20.46 -12.29
N GLN A 358 7.17 19.96 -11.61
CA GLN A 358 7.98 18.83 -12.08
C GLN A 358 7.46 17.52 -11.47
N VAL A 359 6.71 16.75 -12.26
CA VAL A 359 6.16 15.45 -11.83
C VAL A 359 7.30 14.43 -11.80
N PRO A 360 7.63 13.84 -10.64
CA PRO A 360 8.60 12.76 -10.53
C PRO A 360 8.04 11.46 -11.09
N ALA A 361 8.88 10.67 -11.77
CA ALA A 361 8.45 9.40 -12.34
C ALA A 361 9.59 8.39 -12.46
N LEU A 362 9.23 7.10 -12.47
CA LEU A 362 10.13 6.02 -12.84
C LEU A 362 9.88 5.66 -14.31
N LEU A 363 10.92 5.75 -15.14
CA LEU A 363 10.86 5.42 -16.57
C LEU A 363 11.59 4.10 -16.81
N TYR A 364 10.86 3.11 -17.32
CA TYR A 364 11.43 1.83 -17.72
C TYR A 364 11.38 1.70 -19.24
N LYS A 365 12.42 1.10 -19.82
CA LYS A 365 12.50 0.81 -21.24
C LYS A 365 13.17 -0.53 -21.49
N PRO A 366 12.90 -1.20 -22.63
CA PRO A 366 13.63 -2.40 -23.00
C PRO A 366 15.15 -2.15 -23.05
N ALA A 367 15.94 -3.08 -22.53
CA ALA A 367 17.39 -2.93 -22.42
C ALA A 367 18.09 -2.68 -23.77
N GLU A 368 17.59 -3.30 -24.82
CA GLU A 368 18.08 -3.17 -26.19
C GLU A 368 16.97 -2.54 -27.03
N ILE A 369 17.22 -1.40 -27.68
CA ILE A 369 16.30 -0.77 -28.63
C ILE A 369 17.04 -0.63 -29.94
N GLU A 370 16.51 -1.23 -31.01
CA GLU A 370 17.18 -1.19 -32.31
C GLU A 370 17.20 0.24 -32.86
N PRO A 371 18.25 0.66 -33.58
CA PRO A 371 18.31 1.99 -34.18
C PRO A 371 17.09 2.27 -35.07
N GLY A 372 16.33 3.32 -34.74
CA GLY A 372 15.12 3.70 -35.46
C GLY A 372 13.84 2.95 -35.06
N GLU A 373 13.92 1.99 -34.13
CA GLU A 373 12.75 1.32 -33.59
C GLU A 373 11.87 2.28 -32.79
N LYS A 374 10.56 2.13 -32.96
CA LYS A 374 9.53 2.89 -32.25
C LYS A 374 8.69 1.91 -31.45
N LEU A 375 8.65 2.09 -30.14
CA LEU A 375 8.01 1.20 -29.19
C LEU A 375 6.68 1.79 -28.70
N PRO A 376 5.67 0.94 -28.41
CA PRO A 376 4.50 1.37 -27.68
C PRO A 376 4.89 1.79 -26.26
N ALA A 377 4.10 2.67 -25.65
CA ALA A 377 4.34 3.14 -24.28
C ALA A 377 3.07 3.12 -23.43
N LEU A 378 3.24 2.99 -22.13
CA LEU A 378 2.17 3.00 -21.13
C LEU A 378 2.48 4.01 -20.03
N VAL A 379 1.50 4.86 -19.71
CA VAL A 379 1.48 5.57 -18.42
C VAL A 379 0.80 4.65 -17.41
N MET A 380 1.53 4.20 -16.41
CA MET A 380 1.02 3.32 -15.35
C MET A 380 0.75 4.14 -14.09
N VAL A 381 -0.52 4.28 -13.70
CA VAL A 381 -0.95 5.12 -12.57
C VAL A 381 -1.18 4.27 -11.34
N HIS A 382 -0.61 4.68 -10.20
CA HIS A 382 -0.73 3.93 -8.97
C HIS A 382 -2.11 4.09 -8.28
N GLY A 383 -2.45 3.13 -7.42
CA GLY A 383 -3.60 3.23 -6.52
C GLY A 383 -3.34 4.19 -5.35
N GLY A 384 -4.34 4.45 -4.51
CA GLY A 384 -4.26 5.43 -3.43
C GLY A 384 -5.51 6.32 -3.40
N PRO A 385 -5.38 7.65 -3.54
CA PRO A 385 -4.25 8.36 -4.15
C PRO A 385 -3.02 8.58 -3.25
N THR A 386 -3.17 8.51 -1.93
CA THR A 386 -2.08 8.80 -0.97
C THR A 386 -1.07 7.64 -0.88
N TRP A 387 -0.34 7.39 -1.97
CA TRP A 387 0.71 6.36 -2.14
C TRP A 387 1.74 6.84 -3.16
N GLN A 388 2.72 6.03 -3.55
CA GLN A 388 3.67 6.35 -4.63
C GLN A 388 4.33 5.08 -5.18
N PHE A 389 4.76 5.11 -6.44
CA PHE A 389 5.73 4.13 -6.92
C PHE A 389 7.07 4.33 -6.23
N PHE A 390 7.70 3.22 -5.87
CA PHE A 390 9.01 3.17 -5.26
C PHE A 390 10.04 2.58 -6.22
N ARG A 391 11.31 2.90 -6.01
CA ARG A 391 12.47 2.31 -6.71
C ARG A 391 12.75 0.88 -6.24
N SER A 392 11.70 0.08 -6.19
CA SER A 392 11.63 -1.33 -5.79
C SER A 392 11.17 -2.19 -6.97
N PHE A 393 11.32 -3.51 -6.84
CA PHE A 393 10.89 -4.44 -7.89
C PHE A 393 9.37 -4.38 -8.13
N ASP A 394 8.95 -3.87 -9.29
CA ASP A 394 7.56 -3.90 -9.74
C ASP A 394 7.38 -4.97 -10.84
N PRO A 395 6.65 -6.07 -10.57
CA PRO A 395 6.50 -7.15 -11.52
C PRO A 395 5.66 -6.76 -12.76
N TYR A 396 4.77 -5.77 -12.68
CA TYR A 396 4.01 -5.28 -13.83
C TYR A 396 4.90 -4.41 -14.73
N ALA A 397 5.73 -3.54 -14.16
CA ALA A 397 6.69 -2.76 -14.94
C ALA A 397 7.66 -3.68 -15.70
N GLN A 398 8.25 -4.66 -15.00
CA GLN A 398 9.15 -5.64 -15.61
C GLN A 398 8.44 -6.47 -16.69
N PHE A 399 7.21 -6.90 -16.45
CA PHE A 399 6.37 -7.60 -17.43
C PHE A 399 6.17 -6.77 -18.70
N LEU A 400 5.69 -5.54 -18.57
CA LEU A 400 5.36 -4.68 -19.71
C LEU A 400 6.60 -4.35 -20.54
N VAL A 401 7.73 -4.10 -19.88
CA VAL A 401 9.02 -3.85 -20.52
C VAL A 401 9.54 -5.07 -21.26
N ASP A 402 9.42 -6.26 -20.67
CA ASP A 402 9.77 -7.51 -21.36
C ASP A 402 8.93 -7.71 -22.64
N ARG A 403 7.67 -7.24 -22.63
CA ARG A 403 6.80 -7.22 -23.82
C ARG A 403 7.08 -6.10 -24.81
N GLY A 404 8.15 -5.33 -24.59
CA GLY A 404 8.62 -4.30 -25.51
C GLY A 404 7.91 -2.96 -25.36
N HIS A 405 7.30 -2.69 -24.20
CA HIS A 405 6.72 -1.39 -23.91
C HIS A 405 7.70 -0.50 -23.15
N VAL A 406 7.62 0.80 -23.41
CA VAL A 406 8.16 1.81 -22.49
C VAL A 406 7.11 2.06 -21.41
N VAL A 407 7.51 2.10 -20.14
CA VAL A 407 6.58 2.28 -19.01
C VAL A 407 6.98 3.51 -18.22
N LEU A 408 6.06 4.45 -18.05
CA LEU A 408 6.20 5.59 -17.17
C LEU A 408 5.32 5.39 -15.94
N GLN A 409 5.92 5.39 -14.76
CA GLN A 409 5.27 5.33 -13.47
C GLN A 409 5.36 6.71 -12.78
N PRO A 410 4.44 7.65 -13.07
CA PRO A 410 4.47 8.94 -12.43
C PRO A 410 3.96 8.88 -10.99
N ASN A 411 4.67 9.60 -10.12
CA ASN A 411 4.21 9.98 -8.80
C ASN A 411 3.53 11.36 -8.91
N ILE A 412 2.29 11.32 -9.43
CA ILE A 412 1.41 12.47 -9.67
C ILE A 412 1.11 13.25 -8.38
N ARG A 413 0.58 14.47 -8.48
CA ARG A 413 0.08 15.16 -7.28
C ARG A 413 -0.97 14.29 -6.57
N GLY A 414 -0.93 14.26 -5.24
CA GLY A 414 -1.56 13.19 -4.46
C GLY A 414 -0.56 12.19 -3.88
N SER A 415 0.61 12.02 -4.51
CA SER A 415 1.60 11.04 -4.06
C SER A 415 2.30 11.45 -2.75
N THR A 416 2.73 10.46 -1.99
CA THR A 416 3.58 10.64 -0.79
C THR A 416 5.05 10.82 -1.18
N GLY A 417 5.93 11.22 -0.24
CA GLY A 417 7.38 11.32 -0.47
C GLY A 417 7.87 12.65 -1.04
N TYR A 418 6.96 13.62 -1.23
CA TYR A 418 7.23 14.91 -1.89
C TYR A 418 6.69 16.11 -1.10
N GLY A 419 6.36 15.90 0.17
CA GLY A 419 5.81 16.90 1.08
C GLY A 419 4.28 16.94 1.05
N VAL A 420 3.73 17.52 2.12
CA VAL A 420 2.28 17.70 2.34
C VAL A 420 1.65 18.47 1.20
N ALA A 421 2.31 19.51 0.69
CA ALA A 421 1.77 20.31 -0.43
C ALA A 421 1.57 19.48 -1.71
N TRP A 422 2.47 18.54 -2.02
CA TRP A 422 2.31 17.65 -3.18
C TRP A 422 1.27 16.56 -2.91
N ARG A 423 1.30 15.98 -1.71
CA ARG A 423 0.35 14.94 -1.25
C ARG A 423 -1.09 15.45 -1.24
N ASP A 424 -1.32 16.68 -0.78
CA ASP A 424 -2.66 17.21 -0.56
C ASP A 424 -3.17 18.04 -1.74
N ALA A 425 -2.36 18.21 -2.79
CA ALA A 425 -2.72 18.94 -4.00
C ALA A 425 -3.85 18.28 -4.83
N ASN A 426 -4.33 17.10 -4.45
CA ASN A 426 -5.53 16.49 -5.02
C ASN A 426 -6.73 16.44 -4.04
N LEU A 427 -6.61 16.99 -2.82
CA LEU A 427 -7.77 17.16 -1.95
C LEU A 427 -8.77 18.11 -2.60
N LYS A 428 -10.03 17.69 -2.67
CA LYS A 428 -11.12 18.31 -3.45
C LYS A 428 -10.79 18.49 -4.95
N ASP A 429 -9.86 17.70 -5.49
CA ASP A 429 -9.45 17.79 -6.90
C ASP A 429 -9.04 16.46 -7.55
N TRP A 430 -9.62 15.33 -7.13
CA TRP A 430 -9.40 14.06 -7.85
C TRP A 430 -9.83 14.17 -9.31
N GLY A 431 -9.01 13.71 -10.25
CA GLY A 431 -9.31 13.82 -11.67
C GLY A 431 -9.18 15.24 -12.25
N GLY A 432 -8.59 16.16 -11.48
CA GLY A 432 -8.22 17.50 -11.88
C GLY A 432 -6.73 17.58 -12.21
N GLY A 433 -5.93 18.22 -11.36
CA GLY A 433 -4.50 18.39 -11.62
C GLY A 433 -3.70 17.09 -11.71
N ASP A 434 -4.11 16.05 -10.99
CA ASP A 434 -3.55 14.70 -11.06
C ASP A 434 -3.78 14.03 -12.44
N LEU A 435 -4.94 14.23 -13.05
CA LEU A 435 -5.22 13.82 -14.42
C LEU A 435 -4.37 14.61 -15.43
N GLU A 436 -4.14 15.90 -15.19
CA GLU A 436 -3.25 16.69 -16.04
C GLU A 436 -1.78 16.25 -15.89
N ASP A 437 -1.33 15.83 -14.71
CA ASP A 437 -0.01 15.24 -14.51
C ASP A 437 0.16 13.94 -15.31
N VAL A 438 -0.88 13.11 -15.37
CA VAL A 438 -0.92 11.92 -16.24
C VAL A 438 -0.89 12.29 -17.72
N ALA A 439 -1.68 13.29 -18.13
CA ALA A 439 -1.69 13.75 -19.51
C ALA A 439 -0.33 14.30 -19.96
N ALA A 440 0.33 15.09 -19.10
CA ALA A 440 1.68 15.56 -19.32
C ALA A 440 2.70 14.42 -19.40
N GLY A 441 2.52 13.35 -18.64
CA GLY A 441 3.35 12.14 -18.74
C GLY A 441 3.25 11.44 -20.09
N ALA A 442 2.05 11.37 -20.66
CA ALA A 442 1.84 10.85 -22.01
C ALA A 442 2.48 11.76 -23.07
N GLU A 443 2.38 13.08 -22.94
CA GLU A 443 3.07 14.02 -23.84
C GLU A 443 4.60 13.92 -23.70
N PHE A 444 5.12 13.76 -22.49
CA PHE A 444 6.54 13.51 -22.25
C PHE A 444 7.02 12.24 -22.99
N LEU A 445 6.27 11.15 -22.91
CA LEU A 445 6.58 9.92 -23.64
C LEU A 445 6.69 10.15 -25.16
N LYS A 446 5.82 10.98 -25.76
CA LYS A 446 5.89 11.31 -27.20
C LYS A 446 7.20 12.02 -27.60
N THR A 447 7.87 12.67 -26.67
CA THR A 447 9.15 13.35 -26.93
C THR A 447 10.33 12.38 -27.02
N LEU A 448 10.19 11.16 -26.50
CA LEU A 448 11.27 10.18 -26.47
C LEU A 448 11.53 9.61 -27.87
N PRO A 449 12.78 9.60 -28.36
CA PRO A 449 13.09 9.26 -29.76
C PRO A 449 12.79 7.80 -30.12
N TYR A 450 12.56 6.93 -29.14
CA TYR A 450 12.24 5.52 -29.30
C TYR A 450 10.77 5.18 -28.99
N VAL A 451 9.92 6.16 -28.65
CA VAL A 451 8.48 5.96 -28.45
C VAL A 451 7.72 6.29 -29.73
N ASP A 452 6.71 5.47 -30.02
CA ASP A 452 5.71 5.73 -31.05
C ASP A 452 4.59 6.62 -30.48
N PRO A 453 4.44 7.87 -30.92
CA PRO A 453 3.46 8.80 -30.34
C PRO A 453 2.00 8.38 -30.56
N GLU A 454 1.74 7.48 -31.52
CA GLU A 454 0.40 6.97 -31.83
C GLU A 454 0.06 5.67 -31.06
N ARG A 455 1.01 5.14 -30.27
CA ARG A 455 0.84 3.91 -29.49
C ARG A 455 1.11 4.14 -28.01
N ILE A 456 0.36 5.07 -27.43
CA ILE A 456 0.37 5.35 -25.99
C ILE A 456 -0.92 4.83 -25.36
N GLY A 457 -0.78 4.05 -24.29
CA GLY A 457 -1.90 3.59 -23.48
C GLY A 457 -1.76 4.03 -22.02
N ILE A 458 -2.80 3.76 -21.25
CA ILE A 458 -2.85 4.01 -19.81
C ILE A 458 -3.34 2.76 -19.08
N PHE A 459 -2.74 2.48 -17.92
CA PHE A 459 -3.06 1.34 -17.07
C PHE A 459 -3.02 1.76 -15.60
N GLY A 460 -4.00 1.37 -14.80
CA GLY A 460 -3.97 1.63 -13.37
C GLY A 460 -5.00 0.83 -12.59
N GLY A 461 -4.68 0.56 -11.32
CA GLY A 461 -5.54 -0.13 -10.37
C GLY A 461 -6.13 0.81 -9.32
N SER A 462 -7.34 0.54 -8.84
CA SER A 462 -7.98 1.31 -7.75
C SER A 462 -8.12 2.79 -8.13
N PHE A 463 -7.56 3.73 -7.37
CA PHE A 463 -7.46 5.13 -7.78
C PHE A 463 -6.79 5.33 -9.15
N GLY A 464 -5.77 4.54 -9.49
CA GLY A 464 -5.19 4.54 -10.84
C GLY A 464 -6.18 4.06 -11.90
N GLY A 465 -7.11 3.18 -11.55
CA GLY A 465 -8.22 2.75 -12.40
C GLY A 465 -9.26 3.86 -12.58
N PHE A 466 -9.56 4.61 -11.51
CA PHE A 466 -10.38 5.83 -11.56
C PHE A 466 -9.78 6.88 -12.51
N ILE A 467 -8.49 7.20 -12.37
CA ILE A 467 -7.78 8.11 -13.28
C ILE A 467 -7.76 7.55 -14.70
N THR A 468 -7.59 6.24 -14.87
CA THR A 468 -7.64 5.59 -16.19
C THR A 468 -9.00 5.79 -16.87
N PHE A 469 -10.11 5.56 -16.16
CA PHE A 469 -11.45 5.81 -16.68
C PHE A 469 -11.67 7.27 -17.04
N LEU A 470 -11.22 8.22 -16.20
CA LEU A 470 -11.32 9.65 -16.50
C LEU A 470 -10.47 10.07 -17.69
N ALA A 471 -9.25 9.56 -17.79
CA ALA A 471 -8.31 9.91 -18.86
C ALA A 471 -8.87 9.56 -20.25
N VAL A 472 -9.44 8.37 -20.41
CA VAL A 472 -9.96 7.91 -21.71
C VAL A 472 -11.24 8.63 -22.15
N VAL A 473 -11.98 9.28 -21.25
CA VAL A 473 -13.20 10.03 -21.58
C VAL A 473 -12.99 11.55 -21.61
N LYS A 474 -12.07 12.09 -20.80
CA LYS A 474 -11.76 13.53 -20.76
C LYS A 474 -10.58 13.93 -21.64
N LYS A 475 -9.67 13.01 -21.93
CA LYS A 475 -8.52 13.19 -22.84
C LYS A 475 -8.55 12.14 -23.97
N PRO A 476 -9.68 11.99 -24.71
CA PRO A 476 -9.91 10.83 -25.58
C PRO A 476 -8.98 10.72 -26.79
N GLU A 477 -8.26 11.78 -27.17
CA GLU A 477 -7.26 11.73 -28.25
C GLU A 477 -5.87 11.29 -27.78
N LEU A 478 -5.62 11.27 -26.46
CA LEU A 478 -4.28 11.09 -25.93
C LEU A 478 -3.87 9.62 -25.83
N PHE A 479 -4.84 8.74 -25.60
CA PHE A 479 -4.61 7.33 -25.32
C PHE A 479 -5.30 6.47 -26.37
N LYS A 480 -4.55 5.52 -26.95
CA LYS A 480 -5.08 4.50 -27.86
C LYS A 480 -5.85 3.42 -27.11
N ILE A 481 -5.40 3.10 -25.90
CA ILE A 481 -6.02 2.10 -25.02
C ILE A 481 -6.10 2.58 -23.58
N GLY A 482 -7.02 2.01 -22.80
CA GLY A 482 -7.07 2.14 -21.35
C GLY A 482 -7.33 0.80 -20.67
N VAL A 483 -6.63 0.53 -19.57
CA VAL A 483 -6.81 -0.66 -18.75
C VAL A 483 -7.15 -0.26 -17.32
N PRO A 484 -8.40 0.12 -17.03
CA PRO A 484 -8.81 0.37 -15.66
C PRO A 484 -9.05 -0.97 -14.94
N TRP A 485 -8.29 -1.20 -13.87
CA TRP A 485 -8.45 -2.36 -13.00
C TRP A 485 -9.07 -1.94 -11.67
N ILE A 486 -10.13 -2.61 -11.22
CA ILE A 486 -10.82 -2.35 -9.93
C ILE A 486 -11.05 -0.85 -9.66
N GLY A 487 -11.45 -0.12 -10.72
CA GLY A 487 -11.53 1.35 -10.71
C GLY A 487 -12.94 1.89 -10.43
N ILE A 488 -12.99 3.14 -9.98
CA ILE A 488 -14.21 3.91 -9.70
C ILE A 488 -14.67 4.64 -10.97
N THR A 489 -15.97 4.68 -11.22
CA THR A 489 -16.58 5.35 -12.39
C THR A 489 -17.67 6.34 -12.01
N ASP A 490 -18.30 6.15 -10.85
CA ASP A 490 -19.38 6.96 -10.28
C ASP A 490 -19.16 7.15 -8.76
N LEU A 491 -18.73 8.36 -8.38
CA LEU A 491 -18.42 8.70 -6.99
C LEU A 491 -19.67 8.73 -6.11
N HIS A 492 -20.83 9.13 -6.64
CA HIS A 492 -22.06 9.17 -5.84
C HIS A 492 -22.56 7.75 -5.56
N GLN A 493 -22.59 6.89 -6.58
CA GLN A 493 -22.97 5.50 -6.39
C GLN A 493 -22.03 4.79 -5.40
N LEU A 494 -20.72 5.03 -5.52
CA LEU A 494 -19.73 4.50 -4.60
C LEU A 494 -20.05 4.91 -3.15
N TYR A 495 -20.26 6.21 -2.95
CA TYR A 495 -20.55 6.75 -1.63
C TYR A 495 -21.86 6.21 -1.06
N GLU A 496 -22.91 6.00 -1.84
CA GLU A 496 -24.16 5.44 -1.32
C GLU A 496 -23.99 4.01 -0.78
N GLU A 497 -23.25 3.17 -1.50
CA GLU A 497 -23.05 1.74 -1.21
C GLU A 497 -21.99 1.48 -0.11
N ASP A 498 -21.13 2.46 0.19
CA ASP A 498 -19.95 2.26 1.04
C ASP A 498 -20.21 2.19 2.55
N MET A 499 -19.25 1.57 3.25
CA MET A 499 -19.13 1.54 4.70
C MET A 499 -18.73 2.91 5.26
N GLU A 500 -19.10 3.21 6.51
CA GLU A 500 -18.93 4.56 7.09
C GLU A 500 -17.47 5.04 7.15
N HIS A 501 -16.50 4.16 7.35
CA HIS A 501 -15.08 4.55 7.33
C HIS A 501 -14.60 4.92 5.92
N PHE A 502 -15.14 4.30 4.86
CA PHE A 502 -14.87 4.71 3.47
C PHE A 502 -15.61 5.99 3.12
N LYS A 503 -16.86 6.16 3.56
CA LYS A 503 -17.58 7.45 3.45
C LYS A 503 -16.82 8.60 4.12
N TYR A 504 -16.23 8.36 5.29
CA TYR A 504 -15.34 9.33 5.94
C TYR A 504 -14.13 9.66 5.06
N TYR A 505 -13.46 8.64 4.51
CA TYR A 505 -12.33 8.82 3.61
C TYR A 505 -12.70 9.64 2.36
N PHE A 506 -13.81 9.34 1.69
CA PHE A 506 -14.23 10.12 0.52
C PHE A 506 -14.61 11.56 0.88
N ARG A 507 -15.18 11.82 2.07
CA ARG A 507 -15.40 13.21 2.53
C ARG A 507 -14.10 13.96 2.74
N GLN A 508 -13.09 13.30 3.33
CA GLN A 508 -11.76 13.87 3.49
C GLN A 508 -11.14 14.24 2.13
N GLN A 509 -11.30 13.37 1.14
CA GLN A 509 -10.66 13.51 -0.17
C GLN A 509 -11.41 14.43 -1.13
N MET A 510 -12.75 14.43 -1.13
CA MET A 510 -13.59 15.07 -2.15
C MET A 510 -14.60 16.07 -1.60
N GLY A 511 -14.66 16.27 -0.28
CA GLY A 511 -15.66 17.14 0.34
C GLY A 511 -17.01 16.48 0.54
N ASP A 512 -18.04 17.29 0.72
CA ASP A 512 -19.38 16.80 1.03
C ASP A 512 -20.11 16.46 -0.29
N PRO A 513 -20.64 15.23 -0.45
CA PRO A 513 -21.24 14.80 -1.72
C PRO A 513 -22.51 15.57 -2.10
N GLU A 514 -23.23 16.15 -1.14
CA GLU A 514 -24.43 16.94 -1.43
C GLU A 514 -24.07 18.40 -1.76
N GLN A 515 -23.17 19.01 -0.97
CA GLN A 515 -22.76 20.40 -1.15
C GLN A 515 -21.83 20.57 -2.34
N ASP A 516 -20.91 19.62 -2.54
CA ASP A 516 -19.93 19.57 -3.63
C ASP A 516 -20.43 18.69 -4.81
N TYR A 517 -21.74 18.48 -4.96
CA TYR A 517 -22.35 17.59 -5.97
C TYR A 517 -21.80 17.75 -7.39
N GLN A 518 -21.59 19.00 -7.85
CA GLN A 518 -21.08 19.26 -9.20
C GLN A 518 -19.62 18.83 -9.36
N LEU A 519 -18.80 18.94 -8.31
CA LEU A 519 -17.44 18.43 -8.31
C LEU A 519 -17.49 16.90 -8.45
N TRP A 520 -18.22 16.22 -7.57
CA TRP A 520 -18.35 14.76 -7.59
C TRP A 520 -18.87 14.22 -8.93
N ARG A 521 -19.85 14.91 -9.52
CA ARG A 521 -20.38 14.58 -10.84
C ARG A 521 -19.34 14.80 -11.95
N ASP A 522 -18.65 15.94 -11.96
CA ASP A 522 -17.60 16.19 -12.95
C ASP A 522 -16.42 15.22 -12.80
N ARG A 523 -16.16 14.70 -11.60
CA ARG A 523 -15.11 13.70 -11.34
C ARG A 523 -15.57 12.26 -11.56
N SER A 524 -16.81 12.02 -12.00
CA SER A 524 -17.33 10.69 -12.32
C SER A 524 -17.25 10.41 -13.82
N ALA A 525 -16.42 9.44 -14.22
CA ALA A 525 -16.18 9.11 -15.64
C ALA A 525 -17.45 8.67 -16.39
N ILE A 526 -18.42 8.10 -15.70
CA ILE A 526 -19.70 7.63 -16.29
C ILE A 526 -20.48 8.76 -17.00
N GLU A 527 -20.34 10.01 -16.55
CA GLU A 527 -20.98 11.20 -17.12
C GLU A 527 -20.45 11.56 -18.50
N PHE A 528 -19.28 11.04 -18.88
CA PHE A 528 -18.56 11.36 -20.12
C PHE A 528 -18.32 10.13 -21.01
N ALA A 529 -18.97 9.00 -20.71
CA ALA A 529 -18.76 7.74 -21.41
C ALA A 529 -19.00 7.81 -22.94
N ASP A 530 -19.81 8.77 -23.40
CA ASP A 530 -20.05 9.05 -24.84
C ASP A 530 -18.79 9.50 -25.59
N ARG A 531 -17.81 10.05 -24.86
CA ARG A 531 -16.55 10.55 -25.42
C ARG A 531 -15.49 9.48 -25.61
N LEU A 532 -15.73 8.25 -25.15
CA LEU A 532 -14.75 7.17 -25.24
C LEU A 532 -14.33 6.90 -26.70
N LYS A 533 -13.04 7.05 -26.98
CA LYS A 533 -12.40 6.70 -28.25
C LYS A 533 -11.38 5.56 -28.12
N ALA A 534 -10.66 5.52 -27.00
CA ALA A 534 -9.71 4.46 -26.69
C ALA A 534 -10.38 3.09 -26.61
N LYS A 535 -9.63 2.02 -26.90
CA LYS A 535 -10.09 0.66 -26.61
C LYS A 535 -9.88 0.33 -25.13
N LEU A 536 -10.86 -0.28 -24.47
CA LEU A 536 -10.77 -0.59 -23.03
C LEU A 536 -10.62 -2.07 -22.74
N LEU A 537 -9.84 -2.38 -21.71
CA LEU A 537 -9.87 -3.66 -21.01
C LEU A 537 -10.24 -3.38 -19.55
N VAL A 538 -11.48 -3.69 -19.18
CA VAL A 538 -11.99 -3.53 -17.82
C VAL A 538 -11.85 -4.86 -17.09
N ILE A 539 -11.15 -4.85 -15.96
CA ILE A 539 -10.95 -6.03 -15.09
C ILE A 539 -11.44 -5.68 -13.69
N HIS A 540 -12.21 -6.57 -13.05
CA HIS A 540 -12.78 -6.29 -11.74
C HIS A 540 -13.01 -7.56 -10.89
N GLY A 541 -12.68 -7.53 -9.60
CA GLY A 541 -13.06 -8.58 -8.65
C GLY A 541 -14.49 -8.41 -8.14
N VAL A 542 -15.31 -9.46 -8.16
CA VAL A 542 -16.73 -9.36 -7.80
C VAL A 542 -16.93 -9.02 -6.33
N ASN A 543 -16.01 -9.45 -5.46
CA ASN A 543 -16.11 -9.28 -4.01
C ASN A 543 -15.43 -8.00 -3.50
N ASP A 544 -15.07 -7.06 -4.38
CA ASP A 544 -14.37 -5.83 -4.01
C ASP A 544 -15.23 -4.94 -3.08
N PRO A 545 -14.83 -4.71 -1.82
CA PRO A 545 -15.60 -3.89 -0.89
C PRO A 545 -15.17 -2.41 -0.87
N ARG A 546 -14.12 -2.04 -1.62
CA ARG A 546 -13.57 -0.68 -1.65
C ARG A 546 -13.97 0.07 -2.92
N CYS A 547 -14.04 -0.65 -4.02
CA CYS A 547 -14.56 -0.20 -5.29
C CYS A 547 -15.55 -1.27 -5.76
N PRO A 548 -16.82 -1.23 -5.32
CA PRO A 548 -17.76 -2.30 -5.64
C PRO A 548 -17.89 -2.55 -7.15
N VAL A 549 -18.04 -3.81 -7.55
CA VAL A 549 -18.13 -4.21 -8.97
C VAL A 549 -19.25 -3.48 -9.74
N THR A 550 -20.24 -2.95 -9.02
CA THR A 550 -21.29 -2.04 -9.53
C THR A 550 -20.69 -0.89 -10.34
N GLN A 551 -19.55 -0.33 -9.93
CA GLN A 551 -18.80 0.71 -10.64
C GLN A 551 -18.49 0.30 -12.10
N SER A 552 -17.96 -0.91 -12.29
CA SER A 552 -17.61 -1.36 -13.64
C SER A 552 -18.81 -1.90 -14.43
N ARG A 553 -19.82 -2.48 -13.76
CA ARG A 553 -21.08 -2.88 -14.41
C ARG A 553 -21.87 -1.69 -14.94
N LEU A 554 -22.01 -0.62 -14.16
CA LEU A 554 -22.69 0.61 -14.57
C LEU A 554 -22.03 1.25 -15.79
N PHE A 555 -20.69 1.32 -15.79
CA PHE A 555 -19.97 1.88 -16.93
C PHE A 555 -20.10 1.00 -18.18
N ARG A 556 -19.99 -0.33 -18.04
CA ARG A 556 -20.28 -1.28 -19.13
C ARG A 556 -21.66 -1.06 -19.72
N ASP A 557 -22.69 -1.05 -18.88
CA ASP A 557 -24.08 -0.91 -19.32
C ASP A 557 -24.33 0.44 -19.99
N LYS A 558 -23.68 1.51 -19.50
CA LYS A 558 -23.67 2.83 -20.13
C LYS A 558 -23.04 2.81 -21.52
N LEU A 559 -21.90 2.14 -21.70
CA LEU A 559 -21.24 1.99 -23.01
C LEU A 559 -22.13 1.24 -24.01
N LEU A 560 -22.76 0.13 -23.57
CA LEU A 560 -23.70 -0.63 -24.39
C LEU A 560 -24.90 0.22 -24.81
N ALA A 561 -25.47 1.01 -23.89
CA ALA A 561 -26.58 1.92 -24.18
C ALA A 561 -26.20 3.03 -25.19
N LEU A 562 -24.92 3.40 -25.24
CA LEU A 562 -24.35 4.34 -26.22
C LEU A 562 -23.99 3.68 -27.56
N GLY A 563 -24.26 2.38 -27.72
CA GLY A 563 -24.00 1.63 -28.94
C GLY A 563 -22.54 1.20 -29.12
N LYS A 564 -21.72 1.26 -28.06
CA LYS A 564 -20.36 0.70 -28.06
C LYS A 564 -20.44 -0.82 -28.02
N ARG A 565 -19.49 -1.49 -28.67
CA ARG A 565 -19.49 -2.96 -28.76
C ARG A 565 -18.51 -3.60 -27.78
N GLU A 566 -19.01 -4.57 -27.02
CA GLU A 566 -18.18 -5.45 -26.21
C GLU A 566 -17.64 -6.60 -27.05
N GLY A 567 -16.33 -6.85 -26.98
CA GLY A 567 -15.70 -8.00 -27.63
C GLY A 567 -14.23 -7.80 -27.98
N LYS A 568 -13.66 -8.83 -28.61
CA LYS A 568 -12.23 -8.92 -28.94
C LYS A 568 -11.92 -8.52 -30.38
N ALA A 569 -12.92 -8.30 -31.23
CA ALA A 569 -12.71 -7.98 -32.63
C ALA A 569 -12.13 -6.57 -32.79
N PRO A 570 -11.34 -6.28 -33.85
CA PRO A 570 -10.73 -4.97 -34.07
C PRO A 570 -11.72 -3.79 -33.96
N GLU A 571 -12.95 -4.01 -34.39
CA GLU A 571 -14.03 -3.03 -34.40
C GLU A 571 -14.78 -2.89 -33.06
N ASP A 572 -14.58 -3.81 -32.11
CA ASP A 572 -15.15 -3.74 -30.76
C ASP A 572 -14.42 -2.69 -29.91
N ASP A 573 -15.14 -2.04 -29.01
CA ASP A 573 -14.69 -0.87 -28.26
C ASP A 573 -14.09 -1.24 -26.89
N PHE A 574 -14.57 -2.30 -26.26
CA PHE A 574 -14.09 -2.71 -24.95
C PHE A 574 -14.19 -4.22 -24.72
N GLU A 575 -13.34 -4.72 -23.83
CA GLU A 575 -13.36 -6.06 -23.25
C GLU A 575 -13.69 -5.92 -21.75
N TYR A 576 -14.58 -6.77 -21.23
CA TYR A 576 -15.05 -6.72 -19.85
C TYR A 576 -14.86 -8.07 -19.16
N HIS A 577 -14.19 -8.07 -18.01
CA HIS A 577 -13.87 -9.27 -17.25
C HIS A 577 -14.13 -9.07 -15.75
N GLU A 578 -15.01 -9.91 -15.19
CA GLU A 578 -15.23 -10.04 -13.75
C GLU A 578 -14.57 -11.32 -13.23
N PHE A 579 -14.03 -11.29 -12.01
CA PHE A 579 -13.47 -12.44 -11.32
C PHE A 579 -14.26 -12.72 -10.04
N GLU A 580 -15.02 -13.83 -10.03
CA GLU A 580 -15.89 -14.22 -8.91
C GLU A 580 -15.12 -14.61 -7.64
N ASP A 581 -13.84 -14.97 -7.79
CA ASP A 581 -12.94 -15.42 -6.74
C ASP A 581 -11.99 -14.33 -6.21
N GLU A 582 -12.20 -13.07 -6.61
CA GLU A 582 -11.35 -11.93 -6.25
C GLU A 582 -12.14 -10.73 -5.70
N GLY A 583 -11.46 -9.92 -4.90
CA GLY A 583 -11.94 -8.65 -4.36
C GLY A 583 -11.15 -7.46 -4.89
N HIS A 584 -10.66 -6.57 -3.99
CA HIS A 584 -9.94 -5.34 -4.36
C HIS A 584 -8.50 -5.58 -4.83
N GLY A 585 -8.30 -6.33 -5.91
CA GLY A 585 -6.99 -6.68 -6.48
C GLY A 585 -6.87 -8.17 -6.72
N PRO A 586 -5.72 -8.63 -7.27
CA PRO A 586 -5.58 -10.03 -7.61
C PRO A 586 -5.66 -10.82 -6.31
N SER A 587 -6.37 -11.94 -6.33
CA SER A 587 -6.17 -12.94 -5.28
C SER A 587 -4.66 -13.22 -5.23
N GLY A 588 -4.07 -13.35 -4.03
CA GLY A 588 -2.67 -13.75 -3.88
C GLY A 588 -2.42 -15.20 -4.34
N ASP A 589 -3.34 -15.77 -5.11
CA ASP A 589 -3.21 -17.03 -5.82
C ASP A 589 -2.56 -16.79 -7.19
N ILE A 590 -1.67 -17.72 -7.52
CA ILE A 590 -0.85 -17.68 -8.73
C ILE A 590 -1.67 -17.78 -10.02
N GLN A 591 -2.80 -18.49 -10.01
CA GLN A 591 -3.67 -18.63 -11.18
C GLN A 591 -4.40 -17.31 -11.49
N GLY A 592 -4.84 -16.58 -10.46
CA GLY A 592 -5.41 -15.23 -10.62
C GLY A 592 -4.40 -14.26 -11.23
N THR A 593 -3.15 -14.32 -10.77
CA THR A 593 -2.05 -13.52 -11.34
C THR A 593 -1.77 -13.89 -12.80
N ILE A 594 -1.64 -15.19 -13.12
CA ILE A 594 -1.43 -15.67 -14.49
C ILE A 594 -2.56 -15.22 -15.42
N ARG A 595 -3.82 -15.40 -14.99
CA ARG A 595 -5.02 -14.99 -15.74
C ARG A 595 -5.00 -13.50 -16.07
N THR A 596 -4.69 -12.66 -15.08
CA THR A 596 -4.59 -11.20 -15.27
C THR A 596 -3.48 -10.83 -16.25
N TYR A 597 -2.30 -11.45 -16.11
CA TYR A 597 -1.18 -11.19 -17.02
C TYR A 597 -1.50 -11.65 -18.45
N GLN A 598 -2.18 -12.79 -18.62
CA GLN A 598 -2.58 -13.29 -19.93
C GLN A 598 -3.57 -12.34 -20.60
N LEU A 599 -4.62 -11.90 -19.89
CA LEU A 599 -5.58 -10.92 -20.41
C LEU A 599 -4.88 -9.62 -20.83
N LEU A 600 -3.98 -9.11 -19.99
CA LEU A 600 -3.23 -7.90 -20.29
C LEU A 600 -2.31 -8.10 -21.52
N ALA A 601 -1.53 -9.17 -21.56
CA ALA A 601 -0.66 -9.51 -22.69
C ALA A 601 -1.43 -9.55 -24.02
N ASP A 602 -2.52 -10.33 -24.01
CA ASP A 602 -3.37 -10.60 -25.14
C ASP A 602 -4.03 -9.32 -25.67
N PHE A 603 -4.52 -8.47 -24.77
CA PHE A 603 -5.14 -7.20 -25.11
C PHE A 603 -4.13 -6.22 -25.69
N LEU A 604 -2.97 -6.06 -25.05
CA LEU A 604 -1.89 -5.22 -25.56
C LEU A 604 -1.47 -5.68 -26.96
N GLU A 605 -1.38 -6.99 -27.22
CA GLU A 605 -0.96 -7.51 -28.52
C GLU A 605 -1.92 -7.17 -29.64
N ARG A 606 -3.21 -7.18 -29.34
CA ARG A 606 -4.24 -6.83 -30.32
C ARG A 606 -4.35 -5.33 -30.53
N ARG A 607 -4.15 -4.52 -29.49
CA ARG A 607 -4.63 -3.12 -29.47
C ARG A 607 -3.53 -2.07 -29.46
N LEU A 608 -2.32 -2.40 -29.01
CA LEU A 608 -1.22 -1.45 -28.87
C LEU A 608 -0.03 -1.87 -29.74
#